data_AF-A0A3P7JIS4-F1
#
_entry.id   AF-A0A3P7JIS4-F1
#
_cell.length_a   1.000
_cell.length_b   1.000
_cell.length_c   1.000
_cell.angle_alpha   90.00
_cell.angle_beta   90.00
_cell.angle_gamma   90.00
#
_symmetry.space_group_name_H-M   'P 1'
#
loop_
_entity.id
_entity.type
_entity.pdbx_description
1 polymer ?
#
loop_
_entity_poly.entity_id
_entity_poly.type
_entity_poly.pdbx_seq_one_letter_code
_entity_poly.pdbx_strand_id
1 'polypeptide(L)'
;MNAISQRTVALIVDSFQIIATAVFCFLIAHITDKRNAYPHWLQPLLIGLSFFAVGTAFAYNCGYPCNPARDFGPRLFSWIVGYGGDVFS
;
A
#
# COMPACT_ATOMS: atom_id res chain seq x y z
N MET A 1 -26.09 10.15 0.85
CA MET A 1 -24.88 11.01 0.74
C MET A 1 -24.78 11.47 -0.69
N ASN A 2 -24.58 12.77 -0.95
CA ASN A 2 -24.64 13.32 -2.30
C ASN A 2 -23.30 13.06 -3.02
N ALA A 3 -23.30 12.94 -4.36
CA ALA A 3 -22.12 12.55 -5.16
C ALA A 3 -20.85 13.38 -4.89
N ILE A 4 -20.99 14.65 -4.49
CA ILE A 4 -19.89 15.54 -4.11
C ILE A 4 -19.20 15.05 -2.83
N SER A 5 -19.97 14.66 -1.82
CA SER A 5 -19.43 14.14 -0.55
C SER A 5 -18.67 12.82 -0.75
N GLN A 6 -19.14 11.94 -1.65
CA GLN A 6 -18.45 10.69 -1.97
C GLN A 6 -17.12 10.93 -2.70
N ARG A 7 -17.07 11.89 -3.64
CA ARG A 7 -15.83 12.26 -4.34
C ARG A 7 -14.78 12.85 -3.39
N THR A 8 -15.18 13.71 -2.46
CA THR A 8 -14.25 14.27 -1.48
C THR A 8 -13.66 13.18 -0.58
N VAL A 9 -14.48 12.21 -0.14
CA VAL A 9 -13.99 11.08 0.66
C VAL A 9 -13.01 10.22 -0.15
N ALA A 10 -13.31 9.93 -1.42
CA ALA A 10 -12.41 9.17 -2.29
C ALA A 10 -11.04 9.85 -2.46
N LEU A 11 -11.03 11.16 -2.75
CA LEU A 11 -9.78 11.92 -2.90
C LEU A 11 -8.92 11.95 -1.62
N ILE A 12 -9.58 12.00 -0.46
CA ILE A 12 -8.89 11.96 0.83
C ILE A 12 -8.25 10.57 1.03
N VAL A 13 -8.98 9.50 0.75
CA VAL A 13 -8.47 8.13 0.83
C VAL A 13 -7.28 7.94 -0.11
N ASP A 14 -7.38 8.39 -1.36
CA ASP A 14 -6.30 8.30 -2.35
C ASP A 14 -5.05 9.07 -1.92
N SER A 15 -5.21 10.21 -1.26
CA SER A 15 -4.10 10.98 -0.72
C SER A 15 -3.31 10.19 0.32
N PHE A 16 -4.00 9.45 1.19
CA PHE A 16 -3.33 8.56 2.16
C PHE A 16 -2.59 7.41 1.47
N GLN A 17 -3.09 6.91 0.33
CA GLN A 17 -2.41 5.87 -0.45
C GLN A 17 -1.05 6.33 -0.97
N ILE A 18 -1.01 7.55 -1.52
CA ILE A 18 0.21 8.16 -2.04
C ILE A 18 1.22 8.39 -0.91
N ILE A 19 0.78 8.95 0.22
CA ILE A 19 1.63 9.25 1.37
C ILE A 19 2.22 7.97 1.97
N ALA A 20 1.40 6.96 2.21
CA ALA A 20 1.85 5.68 2.78
C ALA A 20 2.88 4.99 1.86
N THR A 21 2.64 4.99 0.55
CA THR A 21 3.57 4.43 -0.43
C THR A 21 4.89 5.20 -0.44
N ALA A 22 4.85 6.54 -0.42
CA ALA A 22 6.06 7.37 -0.40
C ALA A 22 6.92 7.11 0.85
N VAL A 23 6.29 7.01 2.03
CA VAL A 23 6.98 6.67 3.28
C VAL A 23 7.60 5.29 3.20
N PHE A 24 6.88 4.29 2.68
CA PHE A 24 7.42 2.93 2.55
C PHE A 24 8.61 2.87 1.58
N CYS A 25 8.52 3.53 0.43
CA CYS A 25 9.63 3.63 -0.52
C CYS A 25 10.86 4.32 0.10
N PHE A 26 10.67 5.38 0.89
CA PHE A 26 11.74 6.03 1.62
C PHE A 26 12.42 5.09 2.62
N LEU A 27 11.65 4.32 3.38
CA LEU A 27 12.21 3.34 4.33
C LEU A 27 13.00 2.23 3.63
N ILE A 28 12.51 1.73 2.48
CA ILE A 28 13.27 0.77 1.66
C ILE A 28 14.59 1.39 1.20
N ALA A 29 14.56 2.63 0.68
CA ALA A 29 15.76 3.33 0.26
C ALA A 29 16.75 3.51 1.43
N HIS A 30 16.26 3.89 2.61
CA HIS A 30 17.05 4.02 3.82
C HIS A 30 17.71 2.71 4.26
N ILE A 31 16.98 1.59 4.23
CA ILE A 31 17.48 0.26 4.64
C ILE A 31 18.48 -0.30 3.62
N THR A 32 18.26 -0.04 2.33
CA THR A 32 19.10 -0.56 1.25
C THR A 32 20.30 0.34 0.91
N ASP A 33 20.35 1.57 1.44
CA ASP A 33 21.51 2.44 1.27
C ASP A 33 22.76 1.86 1.94
N LYS A 34 23.81 1.68 1.14
CA LYS A 34 25.12 1.19 1.59
C LYS A 34 25.75 2.08 2.66
N ARG A 35 25.39 3.36 2.71
CA ARG A 35 25.90 4.34 3.69
C ARG A 35 25.40 4.07 5.10
N ASN A 36 24.23 3.43 5.26
CA ASN A 36 23.68 3.09 6.56
C ASN A 36 24.19 1.75 7.11
N ALA A 37 25.00 1.02 6.34
CA ALA A 37 25.76 -0.16 6.78
C ALA A 37 24.92 -1.26 7.49
N TYR A 38 23.65 -1.45 7.11
CA TYR A 38 22.83 -2.55 7.63
C TYR A 38 23.37 -3.92 7.14
N PRO A 39 23.41 -4.94 8.02
CA PRO A 39 23.76 -6.30 7.60
C PRO A 39 22.77 -6.83 6.57
N HIS A 40 23.27 -7.41 5.47
CA HIS A 40 22.43 -7.83 4.34
C HIS A 40 21.35 -8.85 4.72
N TRP A 41 21.66 -9.75 5.66
CA TRP A 41 20.72 -10.75 6.18
C TRP A 41 19.59 -10.14 7.02
N LEU A 42 19.78 -8.93 7.56
CA LEU A 42 18.79 -8.24 8.39
C LEU A 42 17.84 -7.36 7.56
N GLN A 43 18.26 -6.93 6.36
CA GLN A 43 17.48 -6.04 5.51
C GLN A 43 16.06 -6.56 5.19
N PRO A 44 15.83 -7.85 4.87
CA PRO A 44 14.48 -8.36 4.62
C PRO A 44 13.56 -8.23 5.83
N LEU A 45 14.08 -8.46 7.04
CA LEU A 45 13.32 -8.32 8.28
C LEU A 45 12.94 -6.86 8.54
N LEU A 46 13.87 -5.93 8.33
CA LEU A 46 13.63 -4.50 8.50
C LEU A 46 12.60 -3.97 7.50
N ILE A 47 12.66 -4.41 6.25
CA ILE A 47 11.66 -4.06 5.22
C ILE A 47 10.29 -4.62 5.60
N GLY A 48 10.22 -5.87 6.08
CA GLY A 48 8.97 -6.48 6.55
C GLY A 48 8.37 -5.76 7.75
N LEU A 49 9.19 -5.39 8.74
CA LEU A 49 8.74 -4.59 9.90
C LEU A 49 8.31 -3.18 9.50
N SER A 50 8.99 -2.56 8.54
CA SER A 50 8.61 -1.25 7.98
C SER A 50 7.25 -1.33 7.30
N PHE A 51 7.00 -2.38 6.52
CA PHE A 51 5.69 -2.64 5.91
C PHE A 51 4.60 -2.81 6.97
N PHE A 52 4.88 -3.58 8.03
CA PHE A 52 3.96 -3.76 9.15
C PHE A 52 3.65 -2.43 9.87
N ALA A 53 4.67 -1.62 10.15
CA ALA A 53 4.52 -0.34 10.83
C ALA A 53 3.69 0.66 9.98
N VAL A 54 4.01 0.79 8.68
CA VAL A 54 3.26 1.68 7.79
C VAL A 54 1.81 1.21 7.67
N GLY A 55 1.59 -0.07 7.43
CA GLY A 55 0.21 -0.52 7.23
C GLY A 55 -0.64 -0.52 8.49
N THR A 56 -0.07 -0.73 9.69
CA THR A 56 -0.83 -0.50 10.94
C THR A 56 -1.14 0.98 11.17
N ALA A 57 -0.24 1.90 10.80
CA ALA A 57 -0.47 3.34 10.89
C ALA A 57 -1.57 3.85 9.93
N PHE A 58 -1.68 3.26 8.73
CA PHE A 58 -2.65 3.67 7.70
C PHE A 58 -3.84 2.71 7.53
N ALA A 59 -3.95 1.66 8.37
CA ALA A 59 -4.95 0.60 8.24
C ALA A 59 -6.38 1.12 8.11
N TYR A 60 -6.76 2.07 8.98
CA TYR A 60 -8.13 2.59 9.05
C TYR A 60 -8.48 3.53 7.89
N ASN A 61 -7.49 4.13 7.24
CA ASN A 61 -7.71 5.12 6.18
C ASN A 61 -7.83 4.46 4.80
N CYS A 62 -6.99 3.45 4.53
CA CYS A 62 -6.79 2.95 3.17
C CYS A 62 -6.36 1.47 3.11
N GLY A 63 -6.42 0.74 4.23
CA GLY A 63 -6.41 -0.73 4.24
C GLY A 63 -5.06 -1.44 4.05
N TYR A 64 -4.14 -0.95 3.21
CA TYR A 64 -2.69 -1.26 3.10
C TYR A 64 -2.14 -0.78 1.72
N PRO A 65 -2.14 0.52 1.42
CA PRO A 65 -1.84 0.99 0.07
C PRO A 65 -0.34 1.22 -0.10
N CYS A 66 0.39 0.16 -0.38
CA CYS A 66 1.83 0.28 -0.66
C CYS A 66 2.23 -0.32 -2.00
N ASN A 67 1.34 -1.02 -2.69
CA ASN A 67 1.69 -1.74 -3.91
C ASN A 67 0.47 -1.99 -4.81
N PRO A 68 0.42 -1.44 -6.05
CA PRO A 68 -0.67 -1.72 -6.99
C PRO A 68 -0.77 -3.20 -7.39
N ALA A 69 0.34 -3.95 -7.40
CA ALA A 69 0.31 -5.38 -7.72
C ALA A 69 -0.42 -6.21 -6.65
N ARG A 70 -0.39 -5.76 -5.39
CA ARG A 70 -1.09 -6.42 -4.26
C ARG A 70 -2.60 -6.40 -4.44
N ASP A 71 -3.14 -5.36 -5.08
CA ASP A 71 -4.58 -5.22 -5.31
C ASP A 71 -4.99 -5.64 -6.72
N PHE A 72 -4.20 -5.33 -7.74
CA PHE A 72 -4.53 -5.66 -9.12
C PHE A 72 -4.50 -7.16 -9.41
N GLY A 73 -3.45 -7.87 -8.96
CA GLY A 73 -3.30 -9.31 -9.24
C GLY A 73 -4.46 -10.15 -8.69
N PRO A 74 -4.78 -10.05 -7.39
CA PRO A 74 -5.91 -10.76 -6.81
C PRO A 74 -7.27 -10.38 -7.42
N ARG A 75 -7.50 -9.12 -7.78
CA ARG A 75 -8.74 -8.69 -8.46
C ARG A 75 -8.85 -9.24 -9.87
N LEU A 76 -7.74 -9.24 -10.62
CA LEU A 76 -7.73 -9.84 -11.96
C LEU A 76 -8.00 -11.34 -11.89
N PHE A 77 -7.39 -12.03 -10.92
CA PHE A 77 -7.65 -13.45 -10.70
C PHE A 77 -9.11 -13.72 -10.32
N SER A 78 -9.68 -12.98 -9.37
CA SER A 78 -11.09 -13.17 -8.99
C SER A 78 -12.04 -12.88 -10.15
N TRP A 79 -11.72 -11.88 -10.98
CA TRP A 79 -12.45 -11.62 -12.22
C TRP A 79 -12.42 -12.82 -13.17
N ILE A 80 -11.24 -13.41 -13.42
CA ILE A 80 -11.07 -14.59 -14.29
C ILE A 80 -11.83 -15.81 -13.74
N VAL A 81 -11.86 -16.01 -12.42
CA VAL A 81 -12.54 -17.14 -11.76
C VAL A 81 -14.07 -16.96 -11.72
N GLY A 82 -14.59 -15.82 -12.19
CA GLY A 82 -16.03 -15.62 -12.38
C GLY A 82 -16.73 -14.87 -11.24
N TYR A 83 -15.99 -14.13 -10.40
CA TYR A 83 -16.59 -13.28 -9.35
C TYR A 83 -17.32 -12.04 -9.91
N GLY A 84 -17.30 -11.82 -11.23
CA GLY A 84 -17.98 -10.71 -11.90
C GLY A 84 -17.18 -9.42 -11.96
N GLY A 85 -17.70 -8.42 -12.68
CA GLY A 85 -17.04 -7.13 -12.90
C GLY A 85 -17.00 -6.22 -11.66
N ASP A 86 -17.83 -6.52 -10.66
CA ASP A 86 -17.95 -5.74 -9.42
C ASP A 86 -16.64 -5.69 -8.62
N VAL A 87 -15.69 -6.58 -8.90
CA VAL A 87 -14.35 -6.55 -8.30
C VAL A 87 -13.54 -5.28 -8.64
N PHE A 88 -13.96 -4.52 -9.65
CA PHE A 88 -13.38 -3.23 -10.05
C PHE A 88 -14.33 -2.03 -9.88
N SER A 89 -15.54 -2.27 -9.38
CA SER A 89 -16.55 -1.22 -9.15
C SER A 89 -16.38 -0.50 -7.83
#